data_AF-A0A843FBX7-F1
#
_entry.id   AF-A0A843FBX7-F1
#
_cell.length_a   1.000
_cell.length_b   1.000
_cell.length_c   1.000
_cell.angle_alpha   90.00
_cell.angle_beta   90.00
_cell.angle_gamma   90.00
#
_symmetry.space_group_name_H-M   'P 1'
#
loop_
_entity.id
_entity.type
_entity.pdbx_description
1 polymer ?
#
loop_
_entity_poly.entity_id
_entity_poly.type
_entity_poly.pdbx_seq_one_letter_code
_entity_poly.pdbx_strand_id
1 'polypeptide(L)'
;MSKGWRKISLVIFVALIVLCLFFVFTSVSTTHYTAQSVAEEYNLPIGQSMFENQSIVGTSDPVDVPLVSNVAFLSHQLQAFDLQGMLMAFTTGIVPFDFDVVAGEGIDSYGNVKDIVGPGYLTYEGDKLAVKAPDNYVWGYSAPSKWLEKTESGVDVYDDGKKIKSVPVDEIKNLEYNNDYYNASTIASWYNYDAQVGSIFTLEKGMVGFSDGRNNISSEDVPKIFGQDVVDYAAEYPTGSPILLYSGNYTEQEGEAYGTSLGSHPEYGDSIREVNAKQFVDAWNGTVIPPNSTGTGKDYVYFESASDASAPGGSAAHGVCPSARTLRAAVTSEGFDLPVGMTWDEDAVLFGYNPARDITVHNTHDYPIQIKMWTEGSGTGMGIYCQIVRYIPNS
;
A
#
# COMPACT_ATOMS: atom_id res chain seq x y z
N MET A 1 -7.17 -18.46 77.69
CA MET A 1 -6.73 -18.48 76.27
C MET A 1 -5.33 -19.04 76.17
N SER A 2 -5.14 -20.17 75.46
CA SER A 2 -3.89 -20.93 75.48
C SER A 2 -2.76 -20.19 74.75
N LYS A 3 -1.52 -20.38 75.21
CA LYS A 3 -0.29 -19.78 74.63
C LYS A 3 -0.13 -20.04 73.11
N GLY A 4 -0.83 -21.03 72.55
CA GLY A 4 -0.83 -21.34 71.11
C GLY A 4 -1.53 -20.30 70.25
N TRP A 5 -2.68 -19.77 70.69
CA TRP A 5 -3.41 -18.75 69.93
C TRP A 5 -2.64 -17.43 69.86
N ARG A 6 -1.95 -17.05 70.95
CA ARG A 6 -1.07 -15.87 70.93
C ARG A 6 0.09 -16.03 69.96
N LYS A 7 0.69 -17.22 69.83
CA LYS A 7 1.75 -17.47 68.84
C LYS A 7 1.22 -17.40 67.41
N ILE A 8 0.07 -17.99 67.12
CA ILE A 8 -0.56 -17.94 65.79
C ILE A 8 -0.93 -16.50 65.41
N SER A 9 -1.55 -15.74 66.33
CA SER A 9 -1.87 -14.34 66.10
C SER A 9 -0.63 -13.46 65.92
N LEU A 10 0.47 -13.73 66.65
CA LEU A 10 1.73 -12.99 66.48
C LEU A 10 2.39 -13.30 65.14
N VAL A 11 2.35 -14.56 64.68
CA VAL A 11 2.85 -14.97 63.37
C VAL A 11 2.04 -14.33 62.25
N ILE A 12 0.71 -14.33 62.33
CA ILE A 12 -0.17 -13.67 61.35
C ILE A 12 0.07 -12.15 61.34
N PHE A 13 0.23 -11.54 62.51
CA PHE A 13 0.49 -10.10 62.62
C PHE A 13 1.86 -9.71 62.07
N VAL A 14 2.91 -10.48 62.36
CA VAL A 14 4.25 -10.29 61.77
C VAL A 14 4.23 -10.54 60.27
N ALA A 15 3.52 -11.56 59.80
CA ALA A 15 3.35 -11.82 58.37
C ALA A 15 2.62 -10.68 57.66
N LEU A 16 1.57 -10.12 58.26
CA LEU A 16 0.86 -8.93 57.76
C LEU A 16 1.76 -7.68 57.76
N ILE A 17 2.58 -7.47 58.79
CA ILE A 17 3.56 -6.37 58.80
C ILE A 17 4.60 -6.54 57.70
N VAL A 18 5.11 -7.75 57.50
CA VAL A 18 6.05 -8.06 56.40
C VAL A 18 5.37 -7.85 55.05
N LEU A 19 4.11 -8.25 54.90
CA LEU A 19 3.32 -8.01 53.69
C LEU A 19 3.12 -6.51 53.45
N CYS A 20 2.73 -5.75 54.48
CA CYS A 20 2.60 -4.29 54.41
C CYS A 20 3.93 -3.60 54.09
N LEU A 21 5.04 -4.03 54.71
CA LEU A 21 6.38 -3.51 54.41
C LEU A 21 6.83 -3.86 52.99
N PHE A 22 6.45 -5.03 52.47
CA PHE A 22 6.67 -5.43 51.09
C PHE A 22 5.90 -4.50 50.13
N PHE A 23 4.60 -4.26 50.38
CA PHE A 23 3.80 -3.30 49.62
C PHE A 23 4.30 -1.84 49.72
N VAL A 24 4.88 -1.45 50.86
CA VAL A 24 5.45 -0.10 51.06
C VAL A 24 6.80 0.05 50.36
N PHE A 25 7.66 -0.98 50.33
CA PHE A 25 8.90 -0.95 49.57
C PHE A 25 8.64 -0.94 48.06
N THR A 26 7.67 -1.72 47.59
CA THR A 26 7.35 -1.84 46.15
C THR A 26 6.66 -0.60 45.58
N SER A 27 5.98 0.20 46.41
CA SER A 27 5.41 1.50 46.02
C SER A 27 6.43 2.63 45.91
N VAL A 28 7.65 2.45 46.41
CA VAL A 28 8.77 3.41 46.27
C VAL A 28 9.69 3.04 45.09
N SER A 29 9.62 1.81 44.59
CA SER A 29 10.45 1.27 43.50
C SER A 29 9.64 0.94 42.24
N THR A 30 8.64 1.75 41.90
CA THR A 30 7.88 1.57 40.66
C THR A 30 8.73 1.98 39.45
N THR A 31 8.97 1.06 38.52
CA THR A 31 9.59 1.41 37.24
C THR A 31 8.59 2.23 36.43
N HIS A 32 9.03 3.39 35.93
CA HIS A 32 8.23 4.18 34.99
C HIS A 32 8.51 3.70 33.57
N TYR A 33 7.47 3.33 32.85
CA TYR A 33 7.53 2.98 31.43
C TYR A 33 6.94 4.09 30.59
N THR A 34 7.55 4.31 29.43
CA THR A 34 7.01 5.18 28.38
C THR A 34 6.75 4.33 27.14
N ALA A 35 5.84 4.76 26.28
CA ALA A 35 5.62 4.09 24.99
C ALA A 35 6.92 3.94 24.20
N GLN A 36 7.74 4.98 24.16
CA GLN A 36 9.02 4.98 23.46
C GLN A 36 10.00 3.97 24.07
N SER A 37 10.17 3.94 25.39
CA SER A 37 11.10 2.99 26.02
C SER A 37 10.68 1.53 25.79
N VAL A 38 9.38 1.23 25.83
CA VAL A 38 8.85 -0.10 25.54
C VAL A 38 9.06 -0.45 24.06
N ALA A 39 8.78 0.50 23.16
CA ALA A 39 9.00 0.30 21.74
C ALA A 39 10.46 0.00 21.38
N GLU A 40 11.40 0.72 22.00
CA GLU A 40 12.83 0.51 21.79
C GLU A 40 13.32 -0.80 22.43
N GLU A 41 12.90 -1.11 23.66
CA GLU A 41 13.33 -2.32 24.40
C GLU A 41 12.86 -3.60 23.72
N TYR A 42 11.62 -3.62 23.22
CA TYR A 42 11.02 -4.77 22.56
C TYR A 42 11.05 -4.70 21.03
N ASN A 43 11.76 -3.72 20.48
CA ASN A 43 11.89 -3.49 19.03
C ASN A 43 10.54 -3.52 18.30
N LEU A 44 9.57 -2.78 18.83
CA LEU A 44 8.21 -2.76 18.29
C LEU A 44 8.23 -2.14 16.88
N PRO A 45 7.49 -2.73 15.94
CA PRO A 45 7.53 -2.34 14.54
C PRO A 45 6.61 -1.15 14.29
N ILE A 46 6.96 0.02 14.83
CA ILE A 46 6.20 1.26 14.63
C ILE A 46 6.08 1.55 13.13
N GLY A 47 4.84 1.79 12.68
CA GLY A 47 4.45 1.97 11.28
C GLY A 47 4.04 0.67 10.57
N GLN A 48 4.14 -0.50 11.20
CA GLN A 48 3.71 -1.76 10.57
C GLN A 48 2.18 -1.87 10.52
N SER A 49 1.67 -2.46 9.44
CA SER A 49 0.25 -2.83 9.34
C SER A 49 -0.13 -3.88 10.38
N MET A 50 -1.23 -3.65 11.09
CA MET A 50 -1.75 -4.51 12.15
C MET A 50 -3.22 -4.85 11.91
N PHE A 51 -3.62 -6.05 12.33
CA PHE A 51 -4.99 -6.56 12.23
C PHE A 51 -5.52 -6.96 13.60
N GLU A 52 -6.84 -7.02 13.71
CA GLU A 52 -7.55 -7.45 14.94
C GLU A 52 -6.96 -8.74 15.54
N ASN A 53 -6.75 -8.74 16.85
CA ASN A 53 -6.13 -9.79 17.66
C ASN A 53 -4.64 -10.07 17.39
N GLN A 54 -3.96 -9.32 16.52
CA GLN A 54 -2.51 -9.44 16.40
C GLN A 54 -1.81 -8.82 17.60
N SER A 55 -0.77 -9.48 18.09
CA SER A 55 0.06 -8.92 19.16
C SER A 55 1.03 -7.87 18.61
N ILE A 56 1.11 -6.71 19.26
CA ILE A 56 2.06 -5.64 18.88
C ILE A 56 3.51 -6.04 19.14
N VAL A 57 3.76 -7.02 20.01
CA VAL A 57 5.09 -7.60 20.29
C VAL A 57 5.45 -8.73 19.32
N GLY A 58 4.61 -8.99 18.31
CA GLY A 58 4.81 -10.01 17.29
C GLY A 58 4.59 -11.43 17.81
N THR A 59 5.46 -12.36 17.40
CA THR A 59 5.42 -13.77 17.85
C THR A 59 6.23 -14.02 19.13
N SER A 60 6.65 -12.95 19.82
CA SER A 60 7.46 -13.04 21.03
C SER A 60 6.64 -13.58 22.21
N ASP A 61 7.32 -14.17 23.19
CA ASP A 61 6.68 -14.52 24.46
C ASP A 61 6.04 -13.27 25.10
N PRO A 62 4.99 -13.43 25.93
CA PRO A 62 4.40 -12.33 26.67
C PRO A 62 5.48 -11.53 27.41
N VAL A 63 5.35 -10.20 27.39
CA VAL A 63 6.30 -9.34 28.08
C VAL A 63 6.13 -9.52 29.58
N ASP A 64 7.10 -10.15 30.23
CA ASP A 64 7.11 -10.39 31.68
C ASP A 64 8.11 -9.48 32.38
N VAL A 65 7.68 -8.87 33.49
CA VAL A 65 8.51 -7.94 34.28
C VAL A 65 8.61 -8.37 35.75
N PRO A 66 9.67 -7.98 36.48
CA PRO A 66 9.81 -8.33 37.90
C PRO A 66 8.66 -7.77 38.73
N LEU A 67 7.97 -8.65 39.47
CA LEU A 67 6.81 -8.28 40.28
C LEU A 67 7.15 -7.22 41.32
N VAL A 68 8.33 -7.29 41.94
CA VAL A 68 8.76 -6.35 42.99
C VAL A 68 8.80 -4.89 42.54
N SER A 69 9.07 -4.62 41.26
CA SER A 69 9.10 -3.27 40.71
C SER A 69 7.80 -2.88 40.00
N ASN A 70 6.86 -3.83 39.87
CA ASN A 70 5.66 -3.72 39.03
C ASN A 70 4.41 -4.29 39.71
N VAL A 71 4.32 -4.20 41.05
CA VAL A 71 3.21 -4.79 41.84
C VAL A 71 1.84 -4.30 41.37
N ALA A 72 1.77 -3.08 40.83
CA ALA A 72 0.55 -2.52 40.26
C ALA A 72 -0.05 -3.40 39.15
N PHE A 73 0.75 -4.11 38.35
CA PHE A 73 0.26 -4.93 37.24
C PHE A 73 -0.54 -6.16 37.69
N LEU A 74 -0.47 -6.53 38.99
CA LEU A 74 -1.38 -7.53 39.56
C LEU A 74 -2.83 -7.06 39.57
N SER A 75 -3.12 -5.76 39.50
CA SER A 75 -4.51 -5.28 39.44
C SER A 75 -5.22 -5.77 38.18
N HIS A 76 -4.50 -5.85 37.06
CA HIS A 76 -5.04 -6.37 35.81
C HIS A 76 -5.41 -7.85 35.95
N GLN A 77 -4.52 -8.66 36.54
CA GLN A 77 -4.76 -10.08 36.82
C GLN A 77 -5.97 -10.30 37.74
N LEU A 78 -6.14 -9.45 38.76
CA LEU A 78 -7.29 -9.47 39.65
C LEU A 78 -8.60 -9.11 38.95
N GLN A 79 -8.59 -8.09 38.08
CA GLN A 79 -9.77 -7.66 37.33
C GLN A 79 -10.19 -8.68 36.28
N ALA A 80 -9.23 -9.36 35.65
CA ALA A 80 -9.47 -10.43 34.70
C ALA A 80 -9.86 -11.77 35.37
N PHE A 81 -9.84 -11.85 36.71
CA PHE A 81 -9.99 -13.09 37.47
C PHE A 81 -8.98 -14.19 37.08
N ASP A 82 -7.79 -13.81 36.62
CA ASP A 82 -6.73 -14.76 36.26
C ASP A 82 -5.98 -15.24 37.51
N LEU A 83 -6.57 -16.23 38.18
CA LEU A 83 -5.99 -16.88 39.35
C LEU A 83 -4.69 -17.64 39.03
N GLN A 84 -4.51 -18.08 37.77
CA GLN A 84 -3.32 -18.81 37.34
C GLN A 84 -2.15 -17.83 37.15
N GLY A 85 -2.38 -16.71 36.47
CA GLY A 85 -1.41 -15.62 36.32
C GLY A 85 -0.97 -15.05 37.67
N MET A 86 -1.90 -14.85 38.60
CA MET A 86 -1.58 -14.45 39.97
C MET A 86 -0.69 -15.47 40.70
N LEU A 87 -1.04 -16.76 40.65
CA LEU A 87 -0.25 -17.82 41.30
C LEU A 87 1.15 -17.92 40.69
N MET A 88 1.25 -17.82 39.37
CA MET A 88 2.53 -17.77 38.68
C MET A 88 3.34 -16.57 39.19
N ALA A 89 2.76 -15.37 39.22
CA ALA A 89 3.47 -14.18 39.66
C ALA A 89 4.00 -14.26 41.10
N PHE A 90 3.24 -14.83 42.03
CA PHE A 90 3.72 -15.03 43.40
C PHE A 90 4.78 -16.11 43.54
N THR A 91 4.80 -17.10 42.65
CA THR A 91 5.74 -18.23 42.73
C THR A 91 7.05 -17.98 41.97
N THR A 92 6.98 -17.28 40.85
CA THR A 92 8.14 -16.98 39.99
C THR A 92 8.73 -15.59 40.25
N GLY A 93 7.93 -14.67 40.80
CA GLY A 93 8.32 -13.27 41.01
C GLY A 93 8.30 -12.41 39.74
N ILE A 94 7.67 -12.89 38.66
CA ILE A 94 7.45 -12.15 37.41
C ILE A 94 5.96 -11.97 37.14
N VAL A 95 5.54 -10.83 36.61
CA VAL A 95 4.14 -10.53 36.28
C VAL A 95 4.06 -10.08 34.81
N PRO A 96 3.00 -10.45 34.07
CA PRO A 96 2.77 -9.93 32.74
C PRO A 96 2.70 -8.41 32.75
N PHE A 97 3.28 -7.79 31.73
CA PHE A 97 3.27 -6.35 31.53
C PHE A 97 1.85 -5.87 31.22
N ASP A 98 1.42 -4.84 31.94
CA ASP A 98 0.13 -4.21 31.71
C ASP A 98 0.28 -3.10 30.67
N PHE A 99 -0.16 -3.38 29.44
CA PHE A 99 -0.01 -2.43 28.34
C PHE A 99 -0.86 -1.17 28.51
N ASP A 100 -1.87 -1.15 29.39
CA ASP A 100 -2.69 0.06 29.61
C ASP A 100 -1.86 1.28 30.08
N VAL A 101 -0.67 1.03 30.65
CA VAL A 101 0.23 2.09 31.12
C VAL A 101 0.97 2.81 29.98
N VAL A 102 1.13 2.17 28.82
CA VAL A 102 1.85 2.73 27.66
C VAL A 102 1.02 2.76 26.38
N ALA A 103 -0.10 2.04 26.34
CA ALA A 103 -0.97 1.91 25.18
C ALA A 103 -2.23 2.78 25.30
N GLY A 104 -2.79 3.11 24.14
CA GLY A 104 -3.95 3.95 23.96
C GLY A 104 -4.98 3.26 23.07
N GLU A 105 -5.43 3.96 22.02
CA GLU A 105 -6.42 3.44 21.07
C GLU A 105 -5.94 2.14 20.39
N GLY A 106 -6.89 1.22 20.18
CA GLY A 106 -6.68 0.03 19.35
C GLY A 106 -5.81 -1.07 19.96
N ILE A 107 -5.40 -0.95 21.23
CA ILE A 107 -4.55 -1.93 21.93
C ILE A 107 -5.21 -2.33 23.27
N ASP A 108 -5.24 -3.63 23.56
CA ASP A 108 -5.69 -4.16 24.86
C ASP A 108 -4.58 -4.16 25.92
N SER A 109 -4.95 -4.45 27.16
CA SER A 109 -4.04 -4.51 28.31
C SER A 109 -2.98 -5.63 28.21
N TYR A 110 -3.12 -6.55 27.26
CA TYR A 110 -2.18 -7.63 26.96
C TYR A 110 -1.28 -7.31 25.75
N GLY A 111 -1.45 -6.15 25.12
CA GLY A 111 -0.69 -5.75 23.93
C GLY A 111 -1.22 -6.35 22.62
N ASN A 112 -2.47 -6.78 22.56
CA ASN A 112 -3.12 -7.21 21.32
C ASN A 112 -3.93 -6.08 20.70
N VAL A 113 -4.02 -6.09 19.38
CA VAL A 113 -4.88 -5.17 18.63
C VAL A 113 -6.34 -5.50 18.91
N LYS A 114 -7.14 -4.47 19.20
CA LYS A 114 -8.58 -4.59 19.43
C LYS A 114 -9.36 -3.48 18.72
N ASP A 115 -10.62 -3.76 18.39
CA ASP A 115 -11.58 -2.82 17.83
C ASP A 115 -11.13 -2.18 16.49
N ILE A 116 -10.29 -2.86 15.71
CA ILE A 116 -9.78 -2.40 14.40
C ILE A 116 -10.40 -3.19 13.26
N VAL A 117 -10.97 -2.48 12.29
CA VAL A 117 -11.50 -3.04 11.04
C VAL A 117 -10.59 -2.66 9.87
N GLY A 118 -10.11 -3.66 9.13
CA GLY A 118 -9.21 -3.46 8.01
C GLY A 118 -7.73 -3.41 8.41
N PRO A 119 -6.84 -3.03 7.48
CA PRO A 119 -5.40 -2.99 7.72
C PRO A 119 -5.03 -1.74 8.52
N GLY A 120 -5.17 -1.79 9.85
CA GLY A 120 -4.68 -0.73 10.74
C GLY A 120 -3.16 -0.62 10.73
N TYR A 121 -2.58 0.30 11.49
CA TYR A 121 -1.13 0.40 11.65
C TYR A 121 -0.73 0.84 13.06
N LEU A 122 0.38 0.31 13.55
CA LEU A 122 0.94 0.66 14.85
C LEU A 122 1.64 2.01 14.77
N THR A 123 1.35 2.93 15.69
CA THR A 123 1.92 4.28 15.71
C THR A 123 1.99 4.82 17.14
N TYR A 124 2.49 6.04 17.28
CA TYR A 124 2.38 6.81 18.51
C TYR A 124 1.21 7.79 18.42
N GLU A 125 0.43 7.87 19.48
CA GLU A 125 -0.54 8.94 19.70
C GLU A 125 -0.16 9.71 20.97
N GLY A 126 0.45 10.87 20.79
CA GLY A 126 1.05 11.60 21.91
C GLY A 126 2.20 10.79 22.52
N ASP A 127 2.06 10.44 23.80
CA ASP A 127 3.02 9.66 24.58
C ASP A 127 2.65 8.17 24.70
N LYS A 128 1.63 7.70 23.96
CA LYS A 128 1.12 6.33 23.98
C LYS A 128 1.34 5.59 22.65
N LEU A 129 1.46 4.27 22.74
CA LEU A 129 1.32 3.37 21.59
C LEU A 129 -0.15 3.29 21.20
N ALA A 130 -0.46 3.32 19.92
CA ALA A 130 -1.81 3.15 19.41
C ALA A 130 -1.79 2.34 18.11
N VAL A 131 -2.84 1.56 17.87
CA VAL A 131 -3.10 1.01 16.55
C VAL A 131 -4.26 1.79 15.96
N LYS A 132 -3.99 2.54 14.89
CA LYS A 132 -5.03 3.33 14.22
C LYS A 132 -5.70 2.49 13.14
N ALA A 133 -7.02 2.60 13.07
CA ALA A 133 -7.76 2.09 11.93
C ALA A 133 -7.28 2.78 10.64
N PRO A 134 -7.34 2.10 9.49
CA PRO A 134 -7.03 2.76 8.22
C PRO A 134 -8.03 3.90 7.99
N ASP A 135 -7.56 4.97 7.34
CA ASP A 135 -8.46 5.96 6.77
C ASP A 135 -9.39 5.29 5.74
N ASN A 136 -10.47 5.98 5.36
CA ASN A 136 -11.44 5.40 4.41
C ASN A 136 -10.79 5.01 3.07
N TYR A 137 -9.65 5.62 2.71
CA TYR A 137 -8.84 5.22 1.58
C TYR A 137 -7.37 5.16 2.01
N VAL A 138 -6.74 4.01 1.81
CA VAL A 138 -5.29 3.88 1.93
C VAL A 138 -4.71 3.60 0.57
N TRP A 139 -3.72 4.40 0.19
CA TRP A 139 -3.03 4.25 -1.08
C TRP A 139 -1.53 4.49 -0.89
N GLY A 140 -0.73 4.01 -1.83
CA GLY A 140 0.72 4.18 -1.83
C GLY A 140 1.27 4.11 -3.25
N TYR A 141 2.56 4.27 -3.41
CA TYR A 141 3.24 4.19 -4.70
C TYR A 141 3.83 2.80 -4.91
N SER A 142 3.64 2.24 -6.09
CA SER A 142 4.33 1.01 -6.46
C SER A 142 5.83 1.26 -6.61
N ALA A 143 6.66 0.36 -6.05
CA ALA A 143 8.11 0.45 -6.15
C ALA A 143 8.70 -0.90 -6.58
N PRO A 144 9.84 -0.95 -7.30
CA PRO A 144 10.46 -2.22 -7.64
C PRO A 144 10.97 -2.90 -6.36
N SER A 145 10.52 -4.12 -6.12
CA SER A 145 11.01 -5.01 -5.05
C SER A 145 12.04 -5.98 -5.64
N LYS A 146 11.65 -6.65 -6.73
CA LYS A 146 12.52 -7.50 -7.54
C LYS A 146 12.57 -6.98 -8.97
N TRP A 147 13.77 -6.87 -9.55
CA TRP A 147 13.92 -6.36 -10.92
C TRP A 147 15.13 -6.94 -11.65
N LEU A 148 15.10 -6.81 -12.97
CA LEU A 148 16.23 -7.02 -13.86
C LEU A 148 16.85 -5.68 -14.21
N GLU A 149 18.17 -5.57 -14.13
CA GLU A 149 18.93 -4.43 -14.64
C GLU A 149 19.74 -4.87 -15.86
N LYS A 150 19.57 -4.19 -16.99
CA LYS A 150 20.32 -4.51 -18.21
C LYS A 150 21.79 -4.16 -18.05
N THR A 151 22.66 -5.13 -18.34
CA THR A 151 24.11 -4.97 -18.44
C THR A 151 24.59 -5.19 -19.88
N GLU A 152 25.87 -4.92 -20.14
CA GLU A 152 26.48 -5.14 -21.46
C GLU A 152 26.42 -6.61 -21.91
N SER A 153 26.41 -7.56 -20.97
CA SER A 153 26.53 -9.00 -21.25
C SER A 153 25.34 -9.83 -20.79
N GLY A 154 24.23 -9.20 -20.37
CA GLY A 154 23.05 -9.90 -19.86
C GLY A 154 22.21 -9.03 -18.93
N VAL A 155 21.63 -9.64 -17.91
CA VAL A 155 20.86 -8.93 -16.88
C VAL A 155 21.33 -9.30 -15.48
N ASP A 156 21.41 -8.30 -14.61
CA ASP A 156 21.59 -8.52 -13.17
C ASP A 156 20.21 -8.57 -12.50
N VAL A 157 19.99 -9.56 -11.65
CA VAL A 157 18.75 -9.71 -10.90
C VAL A 157 18.96 -9.15 -9.50
N TYR A 158 18.12 -8.21 -9.13
CA TYR A 158 18.10 -7.56 -7.83
C TYR A 158 16.84 -7.96 -7.05
N ASP A 159 17.01 -8.06 -5.74
CA ASP A 159 15.97 -8.32 -4.77
C ASP A 159 16.22 -7.40 -3.56
N ASP A 160 15.28 -6.49 -3.28
CA ASP A 160 15.40 -5.46 -2.24
C ASP A 160 16.76 -4.72 -2.27
N GLY A 161 17.19 -4.31 -3.46
CA GLY A 161 18.44 -3.55 -3.66
C GLY A 161 19.72 -4.38 -3.59
N LYS A 162 19.63 -5.70 -3.34
CA LYS A 162 20.78 -6.60 -3.36
C LYS A 162 20.83 -7.37 -4.66
N LYS A 163 21.98 -7.37 -5.33
CA LYS A 163 22.19 -8.25 -6.46
C LYS A 163 22.22 -9.71 -5.99
N ILE A 164 21.29 -10.52 -6.49
CA ILE A 164 21.21 -11.94 -6.14
C ILE A 164 21.86 -12.85 -7.19
N LYS A 165 21.84 -12.46 -8.48
CA LYS A 165 22.50 -13.21 -9.56
C LYS A 165 22.72 -12.36 -10.82
N SER A 166 23.60 -12.82 -11.70
CA SER A 166 23.78 -12.30 -13.06
C SER A 166 23.41 -13.40 -14.06
N VAL A 167 22.65 -13.05 -15.09
CA VAL A 167 22.14 -13.98 -16.11
C VAL A 167 22.64 -13.54 -17.48
N PRO A 168 23.40 -14.38 -18.21
CA PRO A 168 23.93 -14.02 -19.53
C PRO A 168 22.83 -13.95 -20.59
N VAL A 169 23.09 -13.21 -21.68
CA VAL A 169 22.09 -12.93 -22.75
C VAL A 169 21.40 -14.18 -23.27
N ASP A 170 22.16 -15.26 -23.48
CA ASP A 170 21.67 -16.52 -24.05
C ASP A 170 20.77 -17.32 -23.09
N GLU A 171 20.81 -16.99 -21.80
CA GLU A 171 19.99 -17.60 -20.75
C GLU A 171 18.74 -16.78 -20.38
N ILE A 172 18.61 -15.53 -20.85
CA ILE A 172 17.44 -14.67 -20.55
C ILE A 172 16.12 -15.36 -20.93
N LYS A 173 16.10 -16.06 -22.07
CA LYS A 173 14.93 -16.81 -22.55
C LYS A 173 14.50 -17.99 -21.64
N ASN A 174 15.37 -18.40 -20.72
CA ASN A 174 15.12 -19.50 -19.77
C ASN A 174 14.71 -18.97 -18.39
N LEU A 175 14.56 -17.65 -18.22
CA LEU A 175 14.06 -17.08 -16.99
C LEU A 175 12.62 -17.54 -16.74
N GLU A 176 12.38 -18.09 -15.56
CA GLU A 176 11.06 -18.56 -15.12
C GLU A 176 10.21 -17.42 -14.52
N TYR A 177 10.51 -16.17 -14.84
CA TYR A 177 9.70 -15.02 -14.43
C TYR A 177 8.56 -14.83 -15.42
N ASN A 178 7.33 -14.96 -14.93
CA ASN A 178 6.13 -14.69 -15.70
C ASN A 178 4.98 -14.24 -14.82
N ASN A 179 4.06 -13.50 -15.42
CA ASN A 179 2.72 -13.22 -14.94
C ASN A 179 1.80 -13.03 -16.16
N ASP A 180 0.60 -12.48 -15.95
CA ASP A 180 -0.36 -12.27 -17.04
C ASP A 180 0.10 -11.21 -18.08
N TYR A 181 1.09 -10.39 -17.74
CA TYR A 181 1.55 -9.25 -18.55
C TYR A 181 2.92 -9.46 -19.18
N TYR A 182 3.79 -10.28 -18.58
CA TYR A 182 5.10 -10.59 -19.13
C TYR A 182 5.49 -12.06 -18.96
N ASN A 183 6.39 -12.49 -19.83
CA ASN A 183 7.05 -13.79 -19.81
C ASN A 183 8.49 -13.66 -20.35
N ALA A 184 9.21 -14.77 -20.40
CA ALA A 184 10.59 -14.82 -20.91
C ALA A 184 10.75 -14.19 -22.31
N SER A 185 9.77 -14.35 -23.21
CA SER A 185 9.83 -13.77 -24.56
C SER A 185 9.70 -12.25 -24.53
N THR A 186 8.80 -11.71 -23.70
CA THR A 186 8.67 -10.25 -23.54
C THR A 186 9.89 -9.63 -22.86
N ILE A 187 10.48 -10.31 -21.87
CA ILE A 187 11.72 -9.88 -21.21
C ILE A 187 12.87 -9.88 -22.22
N ALA A 188 12.99 -10.91 -23.05
CA ALA A 188 13.97 -10.96 -24.11
C ALA A 188 13.74 -9.87 -25.16
N SER A 189 12.49 -9.54 -25.51
CA SER A 189 12.16 -8.45 -26.42
C SER A 189 12.60 -7.10 -25.83
N TRP A 190 12.20 -6.82 -24.59
CA TRP A 190 12.63 -5.62 -23.86
C TRP A 190 14.15 -5.48 -23.84
N TYR A 191 14.86 -6.57 -23.51
CA TYR A 191 16.32 -6.57 -23.51
C TYR A 191 16.90 -6.23 -24.89
N ASN A 192 16.36 -6.76 -25.97
CA ASN A 192 16.94 -6.59 -27.31
C ASN A 192 16.59 -5.26 -27.98
N TYR A 193 15.40 -4.71 -27.72
CA TYR A 193 14.85 -3.62 -28.52
C TYR A 193 14.59 -2.34 -27.72
N ASP A 194 14.22 -2.44 -26.45
CA ASP A 194 13.73 -1.30 -25.67
C ASP A 194 14.76 -0.78 -24.66
N ALA A 195 15.54 -1.70 -24.08
CA ALA A 195 16.41 -1.42 -22.96
C ALA A 195 17.80 -0.90 -23.38
N GLN A 196 18.33 0.06 -22.63
CA GLN A 196 19.73 0.46 -22.65
C GLN A 196 20.45 -0.10 -21.41
N VAL A 197 21.79 -0.04 -21.38
CA VAL A 197 22.54 -0.43 -20.17
C VAL A 197 22.10 0.46 -19.00
N GLY A 198 21.76 -0.18 -17.87
CA GLY A 198 21.17 0.47 -16.70
C GLY A 198 19.64 0.59 -16.73
N SER A 199 18.96 0.18 -17.81
CA SER A 199 17.50 0.10 -17.82
C SER A 199 17.00 -1.00 -16.88
N ILE A 200 15.87 -0.74 -16.23
CA ILE A 200 15.24 -1.63 -15.25
C ILE A 200 13.97 -2.26 -15.84
N PHE A 201 13.78 -3.56 -15.62
CA PHE A 201 12.52 -4.29 -15.82
C PHE A 201 12.02 -4.80 -14.48
N THR A 202 10.92 -4.23 -13.99
CA THR A 202 10.34 -4.60 -12.69
C THR A 202 9.65 -5.96 -12.80
N LEU A 203 10.03 -6.90 -11.93
CA LEU A 203 9.42 -8.23 -11.85
C LEU A 203 8.34 -8.27 -10.76
N GLU A 204 8.63 -7.71 -9.59
CA GLU A 204 7.73 -7.66 -8.45
C GLU A 204 7.68 -6.25 -7.88
N LYS A 205 6.51 -5.83 -7.41
CA LYS A 205 6.27 -4.50 -6.86
C LYS A 205 5.95 -4.57 -5.38
N GLY A 206 6.70 -3.82 -4.57
CA GLY A 206 6.31 -3.46 -3.22
C GLY A 206 5.49 -2.16 -3.23
N MET A 207 5.09 -1.70 -2.05
CA MET A 207 4.36 -0.45 -1.86
C MET A 207 5.12 0.47 -0.91
N VAL A 208 5.23 1.74 -1.27
CA VAL A 208 5.99 2.75 -0.52
C VAL A 208 5.22 4.06 -0.42
N GLY A 209 5.56 4.91 0.54
CA GLY A 209 5.01 6.28 0.62
C GLY A 209 3.49 6.29 0.78
N PHE A 210 2.99 5.52 1.75
CA PHE A 210 1.57 5.39 2.04
C PHE A 210 0.93 6.71 2.48
N SER A 211 -0.33 6.89 2.13
CA SER A 211 -1.13 8.09 2.42
C SER A 211 -1.32 8.37 3.91
N ASP A 212 -1.28 7.32 4.74
CA ASP A 212 -1.41 7.39 6.20
C ASP A 212 -0.06 7.34 6.94
N GLY A 213 1.05 7.37 6.20
CA GLY A 213 2.40 7.41 6.76
C GLY A 213 2.91 6.08 7.35
N ARG A 214 2.22 4.96 7.12
CA ARG A 214 2.73 3.64 7.52
C ARG A 214 4.01 3.26 6.76
N ASN A 215 4.70 2.25 7.28
CA ASN A 215 5.95 1.75 6.71
C ASN A 215 5.74 1.16 5.30
N ASN A 216 6.82 1.16 4.54
CA ASN A 216 6.88 0.46 3.26
C ASN A 216 6.59 -1.03 3.44
N ILE A 217 5.93 -1.62 2.45
CA ILE A 217 5.50 -3.02 2.45
C ILE A 217 6.18 -3.73 1.27
N SER A 218 6.84 -4.86 1.57
CA SER A 218 7.52 -5.71 0.60
C SER A 218 6.53 -6.33 -0.38
N SER A 219 6.98 -6.74 -1.58
CA SER A 219 6.13 -7.44 -2.56
C SER A 219 5.49 -8.71 -1.97
N GLU A 220 6.18 -9.41 -1.07
CA GLU A 220 5.68 -10.63 -0.43
C GLU A 220 4.54 -10.37 0.56
N ASP A 221 4.51 -9.20 1.19
CA ASP A 221 3.53 -8.87 2.24
C ASP A 221 2.32 -8.10 1.71
N VAL A 222 2.42 -7.42 0.56
CA VAL A 222 1.28 -6.77 -0.10
C VAL A 222 0.07 -7.72 -0.24
N PRO A 223 0.18 -8.92 -0.83
CA PRO A 223 -0.98 -9.80 -0.99
C PRO A 223 -1.52 -10.35 0.33
N LYS A 224 -0.68 -10.43 1.38
CA LYS A 224 -1.10 -10.88 2.72
C LYS A 224 -1.94 -9.80 3.42
N ILE A 225 -1.62 -8.53 3.18
CA ILE A 225 -2.22 -7.38 3.86
C ILE A 225 -3.43 -6.86 3.09
N PHE A 226 -3.32 -6.73 1.77
CA PHE A 226 -4.34 -6.08 0.93
C PHE A 226 -5.00 -7.02 -0.09
N GLY A 227 -4.52 -8.26 -0.22
CA GLY A 227 -5.06 -9.26 -1.15
C GLY A 227 -4.37 -9.29 -2.51
N GLN A 228 -4.56 -10.40 -3.24
CA GLN A 228 -3.91 -10.63 -4.54
C GLN A 228 -4.42 -9.67 -5.63
N ASP A 229 -5.69 -9.29 -5.59
CA ASP A 229 -6.29 -8.36 -6.57
C ASP A 229 -5.55 -7.01 -6.65
N VAL A 230 -4.98 -6.55 -5.52
CA VAL A 230 -4.17 -5.33 -5.47
C VAL A 230 -2.83 -5.50 -6.18
N VAL A 231 -2.21 -6.68 -6.06
CA VAL A 231 -0.96 -7.00 -6.77
C VAL A 231 -1.22 -7.06 -8.27
N ASP A 232 -2.32 -7.71 -8.67
CA ASP A 232 -2.70 -7.87 -10.07
C ASP A 232 -3.02 -6.49 -10.69
N TYR A 233 -3.82 -5.66 -9.99
CA TYR A 233 -4.08 -4.29 -10.42
C TYR A 233 -2.77 -3.47 -10.52
N ALA A 234 -1.91 -3.52 -9.51
CA ALA A 234 -0.64 -2.79 -9.53
C ALA A 234 0.32 -3.27 -10.64
N ALA A 235 0.21 -4.52 -11.09
CA ALA A 235 1.03 -5.05 -12.17
C ALA A 235 0.73 -4.35 -13.51
N GLU A 236 -0.49 -3.87 -13.74
CA GLU A 236 -0.93 -3.20 -14.97
C GLU A 236 -0.30 -1.82 -15.20
N TYR A 237 0.16 -1.15 -14.14
CA TYR A 237 0.61 0.25 -14.19
C TYR A 237 2.12 0.38 -14.11
N PRO A 238 2.72 1.45 -14.65
CA PRO A 238 4.14 1.74 -14.45
C PRO A 238 4.56 1.68 -12.98
N THR A 239 5.81 1.28 -12.74
CA THR A 239 6.41 1.49 -11.43
C THR A 239 6.42 2.98 -11.08
N GLY A 240 6.05 3.30 -9.84
CA GLY A 240 5.89 4.67 -9.36
C GLY A 240 4.45 5.19 -9.47
N SER A 241 3.52 4.44 -10.08
CA SER A 241 2.11 4.82 -10.10
C SER A 241 1.47 4.69 -8.71
N PRO A 242 0.56 5.61 -8.32
CA PRO A 242 -0.21 5.49 -7.09
C PRO A 242 -1.27 4.40 -7.24
N ILE A 243 -1.35 3.52 -6.24
CA ILE A 243 -2.26 2.38 -6.18
C ILE A 243 -3.17 2.53 -4.97
N LEU A 244 -4.48 2.44 -5.19
CA LEU A 244 -5.45 2.33 -4.10
C LEU A 244 -5.36 0.91 -3.52
N LEU A 245 -4.99 0.80 -2.24
CA LEU A 245 -4.69 -0.47 -1.56
C LEU A 245 -5.83 -0.93 -0.66
N TYR A 246 -6.55 0.04 -0.08
CA TYR A 246 -7.73 -0.21 0.73
C TYR A 246 -8.77 0.86 0.46
N SER A 247 -10.02 0.43 0.35
CA SER A 247 -11.19 1.28 0.32
C SER A 247 -12.17 0.78 1.38
N GLY A 248 -12.47 1.64 2.35
CA GLY A 248 -13.59 1.48 3.27
C GLY A 248 -14.93 1.58 2.55
N ASN A 249 -16.01 1.82 3.28
CA ASN A 249 -17.33 1.93 2.66
C ASN A 249 -17.43 3.20 1.81
N TYR A 250 -17.82 3.03 0.54
CA TYR A 250 -18.06 4.14 -0.37
C TYR A 250 -19.26 3.87 -1.27
N THR A 251 -19.76 4.93 -1.90
CA THR A 251 -20.75 4.88 -2.96
C THR A 251 -20.12 5.39 -4.25
N GLU A 252 -20.28 4.64 -5.34
CA GLU A 252 -19.93 5.13 -6.68
C GLU A 252 -20.94 6.18 -7.14
N GLN A 253 -20.45 7.36 -7.52
CA GLN A 253 -21.25 8.41 -8.13
C GLN A 253 -20.72 8.72 -9.53
N GLU A 254 -21.61 8.77 -10.52
CA GLU A 254 -21.28 9.26 -11.86
C GLU A 254 -20.87 10.74 -11.78
N GLY A 255 -19.66 11.02 -12.27
CA GLY A 255 -19.11 12.37 -12.46
C GLY A 255 -19.31 12.85 -13.89
N GLU A 256 -18.33 13.59 -14.41
CA GLU A 256 -18.42 14.14 -15.77
C GLU A 256 -18.14 13.12 -16.87
N ALA A 257 -18.82 13.30 -17.99
CA ALA A 257 -18.81 12.38 -19.13
C ALA A 257 -18.58 13.11 -20.45
N TYR A 258 -17.87 12.47 -21.38
CA TYR A 258 -17.71 12.98 -22.72
C TYR A 258 -17.74 11.86 -23.76
N GLY A 259 -18.17 12.20 -24.97
CA GLY A 259 -18.23 11.28 -26.10
C GLY A 259 -17.82 11.97 -27.40
N THR A 260 -17.10 11.25 -28.25
CA THR A 260 -16.75 11.69 -29.60
C THR A 260 -16.74 10.51 -30.57
N SER A 261 -16.37 10.76 -31.83
CA SER A 261 -16.16 9.72 -32.84
C SER A 261 -14.75 9.77 -33.40
N LEU A 262 -14.24 8.64 -33.89
CA LEU A 262 -12.88 8.54 -34.44
C LEU A 262 -12.64 9.50 -35.62
N GLY A 263 -13.62 9.66 -36.51
CA GLY A 263 -13.49 10.41 -37.77
C GLY A 263 -12.59 9.71 -38.79
N SER A 264 -12.57 10.20 -40.04
CA SER A 264 -11.74 9.66 -41.12
C SER A 264 -10.55 10.57 -41.40
N HIS A 265 -9.37 9.97 -41.41
CA HIS A 265 -8.08 10.54 -41.82
C HIS A 265 -7.28 9.48 -42.58
N PRO A 266 -7.66 9.19 -43.84
CA PRO A 266 -7.04 8.13 -44.62
C PRO A 266 -5.53 8.31 -44.83
N GLU A 267 -5.04 9.56 -44.77
CA GLU A 267 -3.63 9.91 -44.85
C GLU A 267 -2.76 9.22 -43.78
N TYR A 268 -3.35 8.88 -42.63
CA TYR A 268 -2.67 8.19 -41.52
C TYR A 268 -3.11 6.72 -41.38
N GLY A 269 -4.02 6.26 -42.24
CA GLY A 269 -4.58 4.90 -42.21
C GLY A 269 -5.68 4.73 -41.15
N ASP A 270 -6.95 4.74 -41.59
CA ASP A 270 -8.09 4.67 -40.68
C ASP A 270 -8.15 3.39 -39.83
N SER A 271 -7.64 2.27 -40.32
CA SER A 271 -7.56 1.02 -39.54
C SER A 271 -6.55 1.12 -38.39
N ILE A 272 -5.38 1.71 -38.65
CA ILE A 272 -4.33 1.93 -37.65
C ILE A 272 -4.88 2.87 -36.55
N ARG A 273 -5.58 3.92 -36.99
CA ARG A 273 -6.23 4.87 -36.08
C ARG A 273 -7.27 4.22 -35.18
N GLU A 274 -8.07 3.30 -35.72
CA GLU A 274 -9.05 2.56 -34.93
C GLU A 274 -8.37 1.68 -33.85
N VAL A 275 -7.30 0.96 -34.23
CA VAL A 275 -6.52 0.15 -33.28
C VAL A 275 -5.96 1.02 -32.16
N ASN A 276 -5.30 2.12 -32.50
CA ASN A 276 -4.71 3.04 -31.52
C ASN A 276 -5.74 3.70 -30.61
N ALA A 277 -6.92 4.05 -31.13
CA ALA A 277 -8.01 4.57 -30.32
C ALA A 277 -8.49 3.56 -29.26
N LYS A 278 -8.62 2.28 -29.65
CA LYS A 278 -8.98 1.18 -28.75
C LYS A 278 -7.89 0.90 -27.71
N GLN A 279 -6.62 0.92 -28.11
CA GLN A 279 -5.49 0.75 -27.20
C GLN A 279 -5.40 1.88 -26.18
N PHE A 280 -5.67 3.13 -26.58
CA PHE A 280 -5.75 4.24 -25.63
C PHE A 280 -6.90 4.05 -24.62
N VAL A 281 -8.07 3.62 -25.10
CA VAL A 281 -9.20 3.32 -24.23
C VAL A 281 -8.88 2.20 -23.25
N ASP A 282 -8.25 1.11 -23.70
CA ASP A 282 -7.82 0.01 -22.83
C ASP A 282 -6.80 0.48 -21.77
N ALA A 283 -5.87 1.36 -22.16
CA ALA A 283 -4.87 1.90 -21.26
C ALA A 283 -5.45 2.69 -20.09
N TRP A 284 -6.55 3.41 -20.29
CA TRP A 284 -7.13 4.30 -19.29
C TRP A 284 -8.39 3.76 -18.62
N ASN A 285 -9.02 2.74 -19.22
CA ASN A 285 -10.25 2.18 -18.68
C ASN A 285 -9.98 1.42 -17.38
N GLY A 286 -10.72 1.79 -16.34
CA GLY A 286 -10.63 1.20 -15.02
C GLY A 286 -9.55 1.84 -14.14
N THR A 287 -8.80 2.83 -14.63
CA THR A 287 -7.75 3.51 -13.87
C THR A 287 -8.34 4.29 -12.70
N VAL A 288 -8.00 3.85 -11.49
CA VAL A 288 -8.31 4.53 -10.23
C VAL A 288 -7.15 5.45 -9.87
N ILE A 289 -7.45 6.74 -9.67
CA ILE A 289 -6.50 7.75 -9.22
C ILE A 289 -6.85 8.14 -7.78
N PRO A 290 -6.01 7.76 -6.79
CA PRO A 290 -6.27 8.09 -5.39
C PRO A 290 -6.38 9.60 -5.10
N PRO A 291 -6.91 9.97 -3.93
CA PRO A 291 -7.02 11.37 -3.51
C PRO A 291 -5.71 12.13 -3.59
N ASN A 292 -5.74 13.38 -4.07
CA ASN A 292 -4.59 14.27 -4.09
C ASN A 292 -3.32 13.66 -4.71
N SER A 293 -3.49 12.77 -5.70
CA SER A 293 -2.41 12.02 -6.34
C SER A 293 -2.43 12.19 -7.86
N THR A 294 -1.38 11.71 -8.54
CA THR A 294 -1.25 11.80 -10.00
C THR A 294 -1.10 10.42 -10.60
N GLY A 295 -2.05 10.02 -11.44
CA GLY A 295 -2.10 8.69 -12.07
C GLY A 295 -1.81 8.72 -13.57
N THR A 296 -1.46 7.55 -14.10
CA THR A 296 -1.20 7.27 -15.52
C THR A 296 -2.06 6.10 -15.97
N GLY A 297 -2.13 5.86 -17.29
CA GLY A 297 -2.69 4.62 -17.83
C GLY A 297 -1.78 3.41 -17.62
N LYS A 298 -2.28 2.26 -18.07
CA LYS A 298 -1.64 0.94 -18.03
C LYS A 298 -0.49 0.83 -19.03
N ASP A 299 0.61 0.17 -18.67
CA ASP A 299 1.84 0.19 -19.48
C ASP A 299 2.05 -1.02 -20.40
N TYR A 300 1.14 -2.00 -20.38
CA TYR A 300 1.19 -3.18 -21.23
C TYR A 300 0.58 -3.00 -22.63
N VAL A 301 -0.12 -1.88 -22.87
CA VAL A 301 -0.75 -1.61 -24.18
C VAL A 301 0.30 -1.26 -25.23
N TYR A 302 -0.03 -1.49 -26.51
CA TYR A 302 0.82 -1.11 -27.63
C TYR A 302 0.12 -0.12 -28.54
N PHE A 303 0.90 0.66 -29.29
CA PHE A 303 0.38 1.56 -30.31
C PHE A 303 1.04 1.24 -31.64
N GLU A 304 0.23 1.15 -32.69
CA GLU A 304 0.69 1.04 -34.06
C GLU A 304 1.23 2.39 -34.57
N SER A 305 2.30 2.31 -35.35
CA SER A 305 2.99 3.47 -35.91
C SER A 305 2.37 3.87 -37.25
N ALA A 306 1.65 5.01 -37.28
CA ALA A 306 1.17 5.62 -38.52
C ALA A 306 2.20 6.62 -39.06
N SER A 307 2.46 6.60 -40.37
CA SER A 307 3.44 7.50 -41.01
C SER A 307 2.99 8.96 -40.90
N ASP A 308 3.87 9.83 -40.40
CA ASP A 308 3.61 11.26 -40.26
C ASP A 308 4.91 12.06 -40.40
N ALA A 309 5.01 12.85 -41.46
CA ALA A 309 6.19 13.67 -41.74
C ALA A 309 6.37 14.84 -40.76
N SER A 310 5.33 15.20 -40.01
CA SER A 310 5.38 16.25 -39.00
C SER A 310 5.89 15.74 -37.65
N ALA A 311 5.80 14.42 -37.41
CA ALA A 311 6.29 13.80 -36.20
C ALA A 311 7.83 13.75 -36.21
N PRO A 312 8.52 14.04 -35.08
CA PRO A 312 9.99 14.04 -35.01
C PRO A 312 10.67 12.73 -35.46
N GLY A 313 9.98 11.59 -35.33
CA GLY A 313 10.45 10.27 -35.75
C GLY A 313 9.94 9.81 -37.12
N GLY A 314 9.17 10.64 -37.84
CA GLY A 314 8.50 10.27 -39.09
C GLY A 314 7.23 9.44 -38.92
N SER A 315 6.80 9.19 -37.69
CA SER A 315 5.56 8.50 -37.37
C SER A 315 4.97 8.89 -36.02
N ALA A 316 3.66 8.64 -35.86
CA ALA A 316 2.88 8.90 -34.66
C ALA A 316 1.83 7.83 -34.42
N ALA A 317 1.34 7.72 -33.18
CA ALA A 317 0.21 6.87 -32.82
C ALA A 317 -1.12 7.55 -33.16
N HIS A 318 -1.36 7.91 -34.42
CA HIS A 318 -2.62 8.55 -34.81
C HIS A 318 -3.84 7.71 -34.40
N GLY A 319 -4.96 8.37 -34.09
CA GLY A 319 -6.15 7.71 -33.54
C GLY A 319 -6.26 7.79 -32.02
N VAL A 320 -5.16 8.04 -31.31
CA VAL A 320 -5.21 8.35 -29.87
C VAL A 320 -5.84 9.71 -29.60
N CYS A 321 -5.72 10.68 -30.52
CA CYS A 321 -6.17 12.06 -30.28
C CYS A 321 -7.67 12.17 -29.97
N PRO A 322 -8.60 11.50 -30.71
CA PRO A 322 -10.00 11.46 -30.31
C PRO A 322 -10.22 10.90 -28.88
N SER A 323 -9.60 9.78 -28.53
CA SER A 323 -9.69 9.20 -27.18
C SER A 323 -9.09 10.12 -26.11
N ALA A 324 -7.94 10.73 -26.38
CA ALA A 324 -7.28 11.68 -25.50
C ALA A 324 -8.12 12.96 -25.30
N ARG A 325 -8.79 13.47 -26.35
CA ARG A 325 -9.74 14.58 -26.21
C ARG A 325 -10.92 14.20 -25.32
N THR A 326 -11.41 12.97 -25.41
CA THR A 326 -12.48 12.47 -24.57
C THR A 326 -12.05 12.40 -23.10
N LEU A 327 -10.85 11.86 -22.82
CA LEU A 327 -10.26 11.87 -21.49
C LEU A 327 -10.07 13.30 -20.96
N ARG A 328 -9.41 14.17 -21.74
CA ARG A 328 -9.19 15.59 -21.45
C ARG A 328 -10.49 16.29 -21.10
N ALA A 329 -11.52 16.13 -21.93
CA ALA A 329 -12.80 16.80 -21.74
C ALA A 329 -13.48 16.33 -20.45
N ALA A 330 -13.53 15.02 -20.17
CA ALA A 330 -14.12 14.50 -18.94
C ALA A 330 -13.36 15.00 -17.69
N VAL A 331 -12.03 14.88 -17.68
CA VAL A 331 -11.14 15.32 -16.59
C VAL A 331 -11.25 16.82 -16.32
N THR A 332 -11.22 17.65 -17.36
CA THR A 332 -11.29 19.11 -17.20
C THR A 332 -12.69 19.61 -16.86
N SER A 333 -13.74 18.90 -17.28
CA SER A 333 -15.12 19.21 -16.87
C SER A 333 -15.34 18.87 -15.40
N GLU A 334 -14.69 17.81 -14.90
CA GLU A 334 -14.69 17.43 -13.48
C GLU A 334 -14.05 18.50 -12.59
N GLY A 335 -13.29 19.43 -13.19
CA GLY A 335 -12.63 20.55 -12.51
C GLY A 335 -11.13 20.34 -12.30
N PHE A 336 -10.56 19.28 -12.87
CA PHE A 336 -9.11 19.05 -12.85
C PHE A 336 -8.38 19.89 -13.90
N ASP A 337 -7.07 20.06 -13.69
CA ASP A 337 -6.19 20.71 -14.66
C ASP A 337 -6.06 19.90 -15.96
N LEU A 338 -5.56 20.56 -17.01
CA LEU A 338 -5.21 19.90 -18.27
C LEU A 338 -4.19 18.77 -17.99
N PRO A 339 -4.45 17.52 -18.44
CA PRO A 339 -3.49 16.42 -18.27
C PRO A 339 -2.12 16.75 -18.84
N VAL A 340 -1.06 16.34 -18.15
CA VAL A 340 0.31 16.47 -18.66
C VAL A 340 0.44 15.63 -19.93
N GLY A 341 1.22 16.12 -20.90
CA GLY A 341 1.37 15.47 -22.20
C GLY A 341 0.23 15.75 -23.17
N MET A 342 -0.74 16.60 -22.79
CA MET A 342 -1.83 17.03 -23.65
C MET A 342 -1.84 18.54 -23.94
N THR A 343 -2.54 18.94 -25.01
CA THR A 343 -2.86 20.33 -25.38
C THR A 343 -4.38 20.51 -25.55
N TRP A 344 -4.85 21.75 -25.73
CA TRP A 344 -6.23 22.10 -26.07
C TRP A 344 -6.58 21.92 -27.55
N ASP A 345 -5.56 21.71 -28.39
CA ASP A 345 -5.73 21.56 -29.84
C ASP A 345 -6.45 20.25 -30.20
N GLU A 346 -6.75 20.10 -31.50
CA GLU A 346 -7.34 18.88 -32.07
C GLU A 346 -6.40 17.69 -31.89
N ASP A 347 -5.10 17.88 -32.17
CA ASP A 347 -4.05 16.91 -31.88
C ASP A 347 -3.71 16.94 -30.39
N ALA A 348 -4.55 16.28 -29.61
CA ALA A 348 -4.56 16.45 -28.16
C ALA A 348 -3.34 15.86 -27.44
N VAL A 349 -2.63 14.90 -28.03
CA VAL A 349 -1.43 14.30 -27.44
C VAL A 349 -0.19 14.94 -28.03
N LEU A 350 0.68 15.48 -27.17
CA LEU A 350 1.94 16.09 -27.59
C LEU A 350 2.91 15.03 -28.12
N PHE A 351 3.66 15.36 -29.17
CA PHE A 351 4.74 14.48 -29.65
C PHE A 351 5.78 14.22 -28.55
N GLY A 352 6.29 13.00 -28.50
CA GLY A 352 7.27 12.58 -27.50
C GLY A 352 6.67 12.09 -26.19
N TYR A 353 5.35 12.12 -26.03
CA TYR A 353 4.64 11.52 -24.90
C TYR A 353 4.03 10.17 -25.29
N ASN A 354 4.32 9.14 -24.52
CA ASN A 354 3.61 7.87 -24.58
C ASN A 354 2.16 8.07 -24.11
N PRO A 355 1.14 7.73 -24.93
CA PRO A 355 -0.25 8.00 -24.60
C PRO A 355 -0.79 7.29 -23.34
N ALA A 356 -0.12 6.22 -22.91
CA ALA A 356 -0.49 5.48 -21.72
C ALA A 356 0.37 5.87 -20.50
N ARG A 357 1.69 6.00 -20.69
CA ARG A 357 2.66 6.12 -19.58
C ARG A 357 3.01 7.56 -19.21
N ASP A 358 3.13 8.45 -20.19
CA ASP A 358 3.67 9.79 -19.96
C ASP A 358 2.57 10.84 -19.79
N ILE A 359 1.34 10.49 -20.16
CA ILE A 359 0.15 11.30 -19.85
C ILE A 359 -0.25 11.05 -18.40
N THR A 360 -0.41 12.13 -17.65
CA THR A 360 -0.81 12.04 -16.24
C THR A 360 -2.03 12.90 -15.94
N VAL A 361 -2.93 12.37 -15.12
CA VAL A 361 -4.10 13.08 -14.58
C VAL A 361 -3.91 13.28 -13.07
N HIS A 362 -4.06 14.51 -12.60
CA HIS A 362 -4.00 14.85 -11.18
C HIS A 362 -5.42 14.92 -10.60
N ASN A 363 -5.72 14.05 -9.63
CA ASN A 363 -6.96 14.10 -8.88
C ASN A 363 -6.81 15.09 -7.72
N THR A 364 -7.55 16.20 -7.77
CA THR A 364 -7.54 17.24 -6.73
C THR A 364 -8.63 17.05 -5.67
N HIS A 365 -9.38 15.95 -5.72
CA HIS A 365 -10.37 15.63 -4.70
C HIS A 365 -9.75 14.88 -3.53
N ASP A 366 -10.45 14.93 -2.40
CA ASP A 366 -10.14 14.17 -1.18
C ASP A 366 -10.67 12.72 -1.21
N TYR A 367 -11.12 12.26 -2.39
CA TYR A 367 -11.59 10.89 -2.62
C TYR A 367 -11.04 10.34 -3.96
N PRO A 368 -10.90 9.01 -4.11
CA PRO A 368 -10.47 8.42 -5.37
C PRO A 368 -11.50 8.66 -6.48
N ILE A 369 -10.99 8.77 -7.70
CA ILE A 369 -11.80 8.70 -8.91
C ILE A 369 -11.38 7.52 -9.77
N GLN A 370 -12.31 6.98 -10.55
CA GLN A 370 -12.04 6.00 -11.60
C GLN A 370 -12.36 6.60 -12.96
N ILE A 371 -11.45 6.42 -13.91
CA ILE A 371 -11.67 6.74 -15.31
C ILE A 371 -12.25 5.49 -15.98
N LYS A 372 -13.50 5.58 -16.45
CA LYS A 372 -14.13 4.54 -17.28
C LYS A 372 -14.12 5.01 -18.73
N MET A 373 -13.48 4.25 -19.61
CA MET A 373 -13.43 4.54 -21.04
C MET A 373 -13.90 3.33 -21.84
N TRP A 374 -14.64 3.56 -22.91
CA TRP A 374 -15.09 2.48 -23.80
C TRP A 374 -15.30 2.98 -25.23
N THR A 375 -15.40 2.04 -26.16
CA THR A 375 -15.72 2.30 -27.56
C THR A 375 -16.99 1.57 -27.97
N GLU A 376 -17.77 2.17 -28.87
CA GLU A 376 -18.92 1.52 -29.51
C GLU A 376 -18.82 1.57 -31.03
N GLY A 377 -19.09 0.45 -31.70
CA GLY A 377 -18.97 0.33 -33.15
C GLY A 377 -17.54 0.06 -33.63
N SER A 378 -17.25 0.45 -34.88
CA SER A 378 -15.96 0.21 -35.55
C SER A 378 -15.75 1.20 -36.71
N GLY A 379 -14.54 1.22 -37.25
CA GLY A 379 -14.13 2.12 -38.33
C GLY A 379 -14.16 3.59 -37.93
N THR A 380 -14.24 4.46 -38.93
CA THR A 380 -14.23 5.92 -38.75
C THR A 380 -15.44 6.46 -37.99
N GLY A 381 -16.51 5.67 -37.90
CA GLY A 381 -17.73 5.99 -37.14
C GLY A 381 -17.73 5.46 -35.71
N MET A 382 -16.64 4.82 -35.25
CA MET A 382 -16.53 4.31 -33.88
C MET A 382 -16.70 5.45 -32.87
N GLY A 383 -17.66 5.28 -31.96
CA GLY A 383 -17.88 6.15 -30.81
C GLY A 383 -16.84 5.86 -29.73
N ILE A 384 -16.36 6.91 -29.06
CA ILE A 384 -15.34 6.84 -28.02
C ILE A 384 -15.82 7.67 -26.83
N TYR A 385 -15.87 7.05 -25.66
CA TYR A 385 -16.51 7.62 -24.47
C TYR A 385 -15.58 7.57 -23.26
N CYS A 386 -15.75 8.54 -22.36
CA CYS A 386 -15.07 8.62 -21.09
C CYS A 386 -16.05 9.11 -20.03
N GLN A 387 -15.99 8.52 -18.84
CA GLN A 387 -16.80 8.85 -17.68
C GLN A 387 -15.90 8.83 -16.44
N ILE A 388 -15.94 9.90 -15.65
CA ILE A 388 -15.37 9.90 -14.30
C ILE A 388 -16.37 9.26 -13.35
N VAL A 389 -15.91 8.37 -12.48
CA VAL A 389 -16.69 7.81 -11.37
C VAL A 389 -16.02 8.19 -10.07
N ARG A 390 -16.76 8.81 -9.17
CA ARG A 390 -16.29 9.28 -7.86
C ARG A 390 -16.54 8.20 -6.82
N TYR A 391 -15.56 7.90 -5.98
CA TYR A 391 -15.74 6.99 -4.85
C TYR A 391 -16.03 7.83 -3.62
N ILE A 392 -17.29 8.15 -3.35
CA ILE A 392 -17.67 9.04 -2.24
C ILE A 392 -17.74 8.23 -0.94
N PRO A 393 -16.99 8.60 0.12
CA PRO A 393 -17.02 7.88 1.40
C PRO A 393 -18.42 7.91 2.00
N ASN A 394 -18.89 6.77 2.52
CA ASN A 394 -20.16 6.70 3.23
C ASN A 394 -19.93 7.18 4.67
N SER A 395 -20.53 8.31 5.03
CA SER A 395 -20.45 8.92 6.37
C SER A 395 -21.16 8.10 7.45
#